data_AF-A0A7J7KN59-F1
#
_entry.id   AF-A0A7J7KN59-F1
#
_cell.length_a   1.000
_cell.length_b   1.000
_cell.length_c   1.000
_cell.angle_alpha   90.00
_cell.angle_beta   90.00
_cell.angle_gamma   90.00
#
_symmetry.space_group_name_H-M   'P 1'
#
loop_
_entity.id
_entity.type
_entity.pdbx_description
1 polymer ?
#
loop_
_entity_poly.entity_id
_entity_poly.type
_entity_poly.pdbx_seq_one_letter_code
_entity_poly.pdbx_strand_id
1 'polypeptide(L)'
;MSYILRCRLPGLFDILRVISNFSKTGLFAATILLLLGNHFSISFVSSQSTQKSSESASNKDRNQDITGEIKSTNSWEAYRVLLETQRKAHMEVIKHILSITQLEKQYDMLNIVNKKIIEVLRDSKLKLVEAEVVAGGQFPEDEDHRDHLSKLIQNTLLYGDLALRFPTFIHRQYDGKKTTQQLIKWCFDFVTKANITDGTSAEQTLHLASQELNIVDRGDNYQNPFQEEAEIKLSQLVKEEMKKSKKGKKKGPRLSNKKTEL
;
A
#
# COMPACT_ATOMS: atom_id res chain seq x y z
N MET A 1 23.66 -38.80 -0.08
CA MET A 1 22.27 -39.27 0.05
C MET A 1 21.36 -38.18 -0.51
N SER A 2 20.69 -38.48 -1.62
CA SER A 2 19.74 -37.60 -2.28
C SER A 2 18.46 -37.47 -1.47
N TYR A 3 17.99 -36.25 -1.26
CA TYR A 3 16.61 -35.97 -0.86
C TYR A 3 16.06 -34.85 -1.73
N ILE A 4 14.93 -35.16 -2.36
CA ILE A 4 14.19 -34.36 -3.33
C ILE A 4 13.33 -33.36 -2.56
N LEU A 5 13.52 -32.05 -2.79
CA LEU A 5 12.56 -31.03 -2.38
C LEU A 5 11.34 -31.11 -3.30
N ARG A 6 10.18 -31.49 -2.75
CA ARG A 6 8.87 -31.18 -3.33
C ARG A 6 8.28 -30.00 -2.57
N CYS A 7 8.54 -28.79 -3.03
CA CYS A 7 7.71 -27.64 -2.70
C CYS A 7 6.67 -27.46 -3.80
N ARG A 8 5.40 -27.70 -3.48
CA ARG A 8 4.26 -27.32 -4.32
C ARG A 8 3.99 -25.83 -4.08
N LEU A 9 4.78 -24.99 -4.73
CA LEU A 9 4.47 -23.57 -4.95
C LEU A 9 3.27 -23.49 -5.91
N PRO A 10 2.17 -22.77 -5.61
CA PRO A 10 1.58 -21.95 -6.67
C PRO A 10 2.61 -20.89 -7.01
N GLY A 11 2.98 -20.80 -8.30
CA GLY A 11 4.10 -19.98 -8.73
C GLY A 11 3.87 -18.50 -8.43
N LEU A 12 4.95 -17.74 -8.27
CA LEU A 12 4.95 -16.27 -8.21
C LEU A 12 4.21 -15.65 -9.43
N PHE A 13 4.21 -16.36 -10.56
CA PHE A 13 3.41 -16.06 -11.74
C PHE A 13 1.90 -16.21 -11.51
N ASP A 14 1.44 -17.12 -10.66
CA ASP A 14 0.02 -17.34 -10.39
C ASP A 14 -0.59 -16.17 -9.59
N ILE A 15 0.17 -15.52 -8.69
CA ILE A 15 -0.33 -14.35 -7.95
C ILE A 15 -0.53 -13.15 -8.90
N LEU A 16 0.43 -12.89 -9.79
CA LEU A 16 0.30 -11.84 -10.81
C LEU A 16 -0.76 -12.18 -11.88
N ARG A 17 -0.94 -13.46 -12.21
CA ARG A 17 -1.98 -13.93 -13.16
C ARG A 17 -3.37 -13.92 -12.55
N VAL A 18 -3.49 -14.15 -11.24
CA VAL A 18 -4.73 -13.94 -10.46
C VAL A 18 -5.05 -12.45 -10.41
N ILE A 19 -4.08 -11.56 -10.22
CA ILE A 19 -4.32 -10.11 -10.24
C ILE A 19 -4.75 -9.61 -11.64
N SER A 20 -4.15 -10.14 -12.72
CA SER A 20 -4.47 -9.75 -14.11
C SER A 20 -5.83 -10.25 -14.61
N ASN A 21 -6.33 -11.40 -14.15
CA ASN A 21 -7.60 -11.98 -14.62
C ASN A 21 -8.84 -11.56 -13.81
N PHE A 22 -8.69 -10.87 -12.67
CA PHE A 22 -9.78 -10.66 -11.70
C PHE A 22 -10.56 -9.35 -11.83
N SER A 23 -10.30 -8.55 -12.87
CA SER A 23 -11.14 -7.39 -13.23
C SER A 23 -12.64 -7.74 -13.46
N LYS A 24 -12.99 -9.04 -13.55
CA LYS A 24 -14.32 -9.52 -13.94
C LYS A 24 -15.12 -10.25 -12.86
N THR A 25 -14.54 -10.63 -11.73
CA THR A 25 -15.23 -11.41 -10.68
C THR A 25 -15.10 -10.67 -9.35
N GLY A 26 -16.21 -10.36 -8.70
CA GLY A 26 -16.31 -9.49 -7.50
C GLY A 26 -15.59 -9.96 -6.22
N LEU A 27 -14.49 -10.71 -6.33
CA LEU A 27 -13.66 -11.22 -5.23
C LEU A 27 -12.54 -10.26 -4.80
N PHE A 28 -12.48 -9.05 -5.37
CA PHE A 28 -11.37 -8.10 -5.17
C PHE A 28 -11.19 -7.65 -3.71
N ALA A 29 -12.26 -7.61 -2.92
CA ALA A 29 -12.18 -7.28 -1.48
C ALA A 29 -11.35 -8.30 -0.69
N ALA A 30 -11.43 -9.59 -1.04
CA ALA A 30 -10.64 -10.64 -0.40
C ALA A 30 -9.15 -10.51 -0.76
N THR A 31 -8.83 -10.14 -2.00
CA THR A 31 -7.45 -9.90 -2.45
C THR A 31 -6.83 -8.69 -1.77
N ILE A 32 -7.59 -7.61 -1.58
CA ILE A 32 -7.12 -6.44 -0.84
C ILE A 32 -6.89 -6.81 0.64
N LEU A 33 -7.79 -7.58 1.26
CA LEU A 33 -7.60 -8.06 2.63
C LEU A 33 -6.40 -9.01 2.76
N LEU A 34 -6.11 -9.83 1.74
CA LEU A 34 -4.94 -10.69 1.68
C LEU A 34 -3.65 -9.87 1.50
N LEU A 35 -3.64 -8.84 0.66
CA LEU A 35 -2.47 -7.97 0.49
C LEU A 35 -2.18 -7.14 1.76
N LEU A 36 -3.22 -6.73 2.49
CA LEU A 36 -3.09 -5.98 3.75
C LEU A 36 -2.84 -6.87 4.98
N GLY A 37 -3.17 -8.16 4.88
CA GLY A 37 -3.22 -9.10 6.02
C GLY A 37 -2.30 -10.31 5.94
N ASN A 38 -1.66 -10.60 4.80
CA ASN A 38 -0.80 -11.78 4.68
C ASN A 38 0.46 -11.65 5.56
N HIS A 39 0.67 -12.67 6.38
CA HIS A 39 1.95 -13.00 7.00
C HIS A 39 2.93 -13.38 5.89
N PHE A 40 3.82 -12.46 5.52
CA PHE A 40 4.99 -12.81 4.72
C PHE A 40 6.13 -13.07 5.70
N SER A 41 6.16 -14.29 6.24
CA SER A 41 7.28 -14.79 7.06
C SER A 41 8.58 -14.56 6.32
N ILE A 42 9.37 -13.57 6.76
CA ILE A 42 10.74 -13.40 6.28
C ILE A 42 11.57 -14.48 6.97
N SER A 43 11.66 -15.66 6.36
CA SER A 43 12.62 -16.69 6.78
C SER A 43 14.01 -16.30 6.25
N PHE A 44 14.79 -15.64 7.09
CA PHE A 44 16.19 -15.31 6.79
C PHE A 44 17.06 -16.55 7.04
N VAL A 45 17.58 -17.18 5.98
CA VAL A 45 18.61 -18.21 6.11
C VAL A 45 19.96 -17.51 6.24
N SER A 46 20.49 -17.45 7.46
CA SER A 46 21.86 -17.00 7.72
C SER A 46 22.84 -18.12 7.33
N SER A 47 23.55 -17.96 6.22
CA SER A 47 24.71 -18.81 5.91
C SER A 47 25.90 -18.33 6.73
N GLN A 48 26.23 -19.02 7.83
CA GLN A 48 27.51 -18.84 8.50
C GLN A 48 28.63 -19.38 7.62
N SER A 49 29.59 -18.52 7.27
CA SER A 49 30.81 -18.91 6.57
C SER A 49 31.79 -19.60 7.52
N THR A 50 31.96 -20.91 7.39
CA THR A 50 33.14 -21.60 7.90
C THR A 50 34.35 -21.25 7.04
N GLN A 51 35.34 -20.58 7.63
CA GLN A 51 36.66 -20.40 7.04
C GLN A 51 37.37 -21.76 6.90
N LYS A 52 37.84 -22.08 5.69
CA LYS A 52 39.01 -22.94 5.52
C LYS A 52 39.84 -22.47 4.33
N SER A 53 41.06 -22.09 4.66
CA SER A 53 42.16 -21.63 3.81
C SER A 53 42.77 -22.76 2.97
N SER A 54 43.05 -22.46 1.68
CA SER A 54 44.29 -22.85 0.97
C SER A 54 44.32 -22.28 -0.46
N GLU A 55 45.49 -21.78 -0.85
CA GLU A 55 45.86 -21.12 -2.11
C GLU A 55 45.73 -21.97 -3.39
N SER A 56 45.49 -21.34 -4.55
CA SER A 56 46.51 -21.01 -5.58
C SER A 56 45.97 -20.83 -7.02
N ALA A 57 46.57 -19.83 -7.69
CA ALA A 57 46.81 -19.66 -9.14
C ALA A 57 45.68 -19.33 -10.17
N SER A 58 45.76 -18.09 -10.68
CA SER A 58 45.77 -17.65 -12.09
C SER A 58 44.89 -18.37 -13.15
N ASN A 59 43.95 -17.66 -13.78
CA ASN A 59 44.14 -17.02 -15.10
C ASN A 59 42.86 -16.27 -15.54
N LYS A 60 43.07 -15.26 -16.38
CA LYS A 60 42.11 -14.28 -16.92
C LYS A 60 41.46 -14.83 -18.19
N ASP A 61 40.13 -14.84 -18.31
CA ASP A 61 39.41 -14.19 -19.42
C ASP A 61 37.88 -14.30 -19.33
N ARG A 62 37.27 -13.31 -19.98
CA ARG A 62 35.87 -12.87 -19.96
C ARG A 62 34.88 -13.90 -20.49
N ASN A 63 33.74 -14.04 -19.82
CA ASN A 63 32.46 -14.06 -20.49
C ASN A 63 31.35 -13.48 -19.60
N GLN A 64 30.59 -12.55 -20.16
CA GLN A 64 29.44 -11.92 -19.53
C GLN A 64 28.34 -12.96 -19.37
N ASP A 65 27.83 -13.13 -18.15
CA ASP A 65 26.51 -13.72 -17.98
C ASP A 65 25.70 -12.98 -16.92
N ILE A 66 24.48 -12.69 -17.32
CA ILE A 66 23.51 -11.82 -16.67
C ILE A 66 22.74 -12.69 -15.69
N THR A 67 23.24 -12.81 -14.47
CA THR A 67 22.44 -13.17 -13.29
C THR A 67 23.10 -12.49 -12.10
N GLY A 68 22.63 -11.29 -11.79
CA GLY A 68 23.00 -10.62 -10.56
C GLY A 68 22.47 -11.42 -9.37
N GLU A 69 23.27 -12.36 -8.89
CA GLU A 69 23.20 -12.83 -7.50
C GLU A 69 23.21 -11.59 -6.60
N ILE A 70 22.06 -11.27 -6.01
CA ILE A 70 21.98 -10.27 -4.96
C ILE A 70 22.68 -10.89 -3.73
N LYS A 71 23.99 -10.70 -3.65
CA LYS A 71 24.73 -10.76 -2.39
C LYS A 71 24.36 -9.52 -1.59
N SER A 72 23.33 -9.61 -0.75
CA SER A 72 23.08 -8.59 0.28
C SER A 72 23.36 -9.20 1.65
N THR A 73 24.39 -8.66 2.30
CA THR A 73 24.86 -8.99 3.65
C THR A 73 24.24 -8.04 4.70
N ASN A 74 23.03 -7.51 4.48
CA ASN A 74 22.33 -6.68 5.46
C ASN A 74 20.81 -6.97 5.42
N SER A 75 20.23 -7.42 6.53
CA SER A 75 18.79 -7.77 6.62
C SER A 75 17.87 -6.62 6.22
N TRP A 76 18.29 -5.38 6.42
CA TRP A 76 17.56 -4.19 5.98
C TRP A 76 17.54 -4.01 4.46
N GLU A 77 18.63 -4.29 3.76
CA GLU A 77 18.71 -4.18 2.31
C GLU A 77 17.81 -5.23 1.62
N ALA A 78 17.84 -6.47 2.13
CA ALA A 78 16.92 -7.52 1.66
C ALA A 78 15.45 -7.10 1.87
N TYR A 79 15.14 -6.48 3.01
CA TYR A 79 13.82 -5.94 3.27
C TYR A 79 13.42 -4.81 2.31
N ARG A 80 14.34 -3.91 1.94
CA ARG A 80 14.05 -2.82 0.97
C ARG A 80 13.58 -3.37 -0.39
N VAL A 81 14.25 -4.40 -0.91
CA VAL A 81 13.86 -5.03 -2.18
C VAL A 81 12.45 -5.63 -2.11
N LEU A 82 12.13 -6.25 -0.97
CA LEU A 82 10.81 -6.84 -0.71
C LEU A 82 9.73 -5.75 -0.61
N LEU A 83 10.04 -4.67 0.09
CA LEU A 83 9.18 -3.50 0.23
C LEU A 83 8.85 -2.87 -1.12
N GLU A 84 9.83 -2.69 -2.01
CA GLU A 84 9.60 -2.16 -3.36
C GLU A 84 8.65 -3.05 -4.18
N THR A 85 8.79 -4.37 -4.04
CA THR A 85 7.90 -5.33 -4.72
C THR A 85 6.47 -5.20 -4.20
N GLN A 86 6.29 -5.09 -2.88
CA GLN A 86 4.97 -4.87 -2.27
C GLN A 86 4.37 -3.53 -2.67
N ARG A 87 5.18 -2.46 -2.75
CA ARG A 87 4.72 -1.15 -3.21
C ARG A 87 4.11 -1.20 -4.61
N LYS A 88 4.67 -2.00 -5.53
CA LYS A 88 4.08 -2.19 -6.87
C LYS A 88 2.70 -2.82 -6.79
N ALA A 89 2.51 -3.84 -5.96
CA ALA A 89 1.20 -4.47 -5.75
C ALA A 89 0.18 -3.50 -5.13
N HIS A 90 0.60 -2.70 -4.15
CA HIS A 90 -0.24 -1.65 -3.56
C HIS A 90 -0.67 -0.60 -4.58
N MET A 91 0.23 -0.20 -5.48
CA MET A 91 -0.10 0.74 -6.54
C MET A 91 -1.15 0.20 -7.51
N GLU A 92 -1.15 -1.10 -7.80
CA GLU A 92 -2.20 -1.73 -8.61
C GLU A 92 -3.56 -1.70 -7.90
N VAL A 93 -3.59 -1.92 -6.58
CA VAL A 93 -4.83 -1.77 -5.78
C VAL A 93 -5.35 -0.33 -5.85
N ILE A 94 -4.48 0.66 -5.70
CA ILE A 94 -4.85 2.08 -5.78
C ILE A 94 -5.38 2.42 -7.17
N LYS A 95 -4.69 1.99 -8.24
CA LYS A 95 -5.15 2.19 -9.63
C LYS A 95 -6.52 1.57 -9.85
N HIS A 96 -6.78 0.39 -9.28
CA HIS A 96 -8.08 -0.24 -9.34
C HIS A 96 -9.15 0.60 -8.63
N ILE A 97 -8.91 1.06 -7.40
CA ILE A 97 -9.85 1.93 -6.67
C ILE A 97 -10.13 3.20 -7.48
N LEU A 98 -9.09 3.79 -8.06
CA LEU A 98 -9.20 4.91 -8.98
C LEU A 98 -10.08 4.55 -10.19
N SER A 99 -9.98 3.37 -10.77
CA SER A 99 -10.77 2.99 -11.96
C SER A 99 -12.29 2.83 -11.71
N ILE A 100 -12.74 2.77 -10.45
CA ILE A 100 -14.14 2.56 -10.11
C ILE A 100 -14.97 3.80 -10.49
N THR A 101 -15.94 3.61 -11.39
CA THR A 101 -16.83 4.68 -11.89
C THR A 101 -18.05 4.93 -11.03
N GLN A 102 -18.35 4.07 -10.06
CA GLN A 102 -19.47 4.25 -9.12
C GLN A 102 -18.95 4.85 -7.82
N LEU A 103 -19.41 6.06 -7.48
CA LEU A 103 -18.88 6.82 -6.34
C LEU A 103 -19.12 6.09 -5.02
N GLU A 104 -20.33 5.58 -4.81
CA GLU A 104 -20.67 4.79 -3.61
C GLU A 104 -19.74 3.59 -3.41
N LYS A 105 -19.51 2.80 -4.47
CA LYS A 105 -18.63 1.62 -4.39
C LYS A 105 -17.17 1.98 -4.17
N GLN A 106 -16.70 3.06 -4.81
CA GLN A 106 -15.34 3.55 -4.59
C GLN A 106 -15.15 3.98 -3.14
N TYR A 107 -16.13 4.69 -2.59
CA TYR A 107 -16.13 5.10 -1.19
C TYR A 107 -16.16 3.90 -0.25
N ASP A 108 -17.01 2.90 -0.50
CA ASP A 108 -17.07 1.68 0.31
C ASP A 108 -15.74 0.93 0.31
N MET A 109 -15.12 0.79 -0.86
CA MET A 109 -13.81 0.15 -0.99
C MET A 109 -12.74 0.92 -0.23
N LEU A 110 -12.67 2.24 -0.38
CA LEU A 110 -11.76 3.10 0.38
C LEU A 110 -11.98 2.96 1.90
N ASN A 111 -13.24 2.86 2.33
CA ASN A 111 -13.59 2.71 3.73
C ASN A 111 -13.11 1.36 4.30
N ILE A 112 -13.28 0.26 3.55
CA ILE A 112 -12.76 -1.06 3.94
C ILE A 112 -11.24 -1.03 4.05
N VAL A 113 -10.56 -0.49 3.03
CA VAL A 113 -9.09 -0.40 2.98
C VAL A 113 -8.57 0.44 4.14
N ASN A 114 -9.10 1.65 4.32
CA ASN A 114 -8.68 2.55 5.37
C ASN A 114 -8.91 1.96 6.76
N LYS A 115 -10.07 1.33 7.00
CA LYS A 115 -10.33 0.65 8.29
C LYS A 115 -9.29 -0.43 8.56
N LYS A 116 -8.96 -1.26 7.56
CA LYS A 116 -7.99 -2.34 7.73
C LYS A 116 -6.58 -1.82 7.96
N ILE A 117 -6.15 -0.79 7.22
CA ILE A 117 -4.86 -0.13 7.43
C ILE A 117 -4.76 0.36 8.88
N ILE A 118 -5.78 1.08 9.35
CA ILE A 118 -5.78 1.63 10.71
C ILE A 118 -5.77 0.51 11.77
N GLU A 119 -6.49 -0.59 11.56
CA GLU A 119 -6.46 -1.76 12.43
C GLU A 119 -5.06 -2.36 12.52
N VAL A 120 -4.42 -2.63 11.37
CA VAL A 120 -3.07 -3.20 11.31
C VAL A 120 -2.03 -2.27 11.93
N LEU A 121 -2.13 -0.96 11.69
CA LEU A 121 -1.22 0.02 12.28
C LEU A 121 -1.32 0.07 13.81
N ARG A 122 -2.53 -0.06 14.38
CA ARG A 122 -2.69 -0.13 15.85
C ARG A 122 -2.04 -1.38 16.42
N ASP A 123 -2.32 -2.52 15.82
CA ASP A 123 -1.81 -3.82 16.27
C ASP A 123 -0.29 -3.89 16.17
N SER A 124 0.28 -3.55 15.01
CA SER A 124 1.73 -3.48 14.83
C SER A 124 2.40 -2.47 15.75
N LYS A 125 1.82 -1.28 15.97
CA LYS A 125 2.38 -0.31 16.91
C LYS A 125 2.45 -0.88 18.32
N LEU A 126 1.37 -1.51 18.80
CA LEU A 126 1.31 -2.10 20.13
C LEU A 126 2.41 -3.15 20.31
N LYS A 127 2.54 -4.07 19.34
CA LYS A 127 3.56 -5.13 19.37
C LYS A 127 5.00 -4.60 19.33
N LEU A 128 5.28 -3.60 18.49
CA LEU A 128 6.62 -3.04 18.38
C LEU A 128 7.02 -2.22 19.61
N VAL A 129 6.06 -1.56 20.25
CA VAL A 129 6.30 -0.84 21.51
C VAL A 129 6.54 -1.83 22.66
N GLU A 130 5.75 -2.91 22.76
CA GLU A 130 5.97 -3.98 23.74
C GLU A 130 7.34 -4.66 23.57
N ALA A 131 7.78 -4.82 22.32
CA ALA A 131 9.08 -5.39 21.97
C ALA A 131 10.25 -4.41 22.04
N GLU A 132 10.02 -3.16 22.46
CA GLU A 132 11.02 -2.09 22.55
C GLU A 132 11.81 -1.86 21.24
N VAL A 133 11.17 -2.07 20.08
CA VAL A 133 11.81 -1.90 18.77
C VAL A 133 12.02 -0.41 18.50
N VAL A 134 13.29 -0.01 18.37
CA VAL A 134 13.69 1.37 18.09
C VAL A 134 13.74 1.64 16.59
N ALA A 135 13.13 2.74 16.14
CA ALA A 135 13.21 3.20 14.75
C ALA A 135 14.66 3.48 14.36
N GLY A 136 15.11 2.90 13.24
CA GLY A 136 16.48 3.05 12.73
C GLY A 136 17.51 2.18 13.47
N GLY A 137 17.05 1.36 14.42
CA GLY A 137 17.88 0.38 15.11
C GLY A 137 18.20 -0.85 14.28
N GLN A 138 18.70 -1.89 14.95
CA GLN A 138 18.95 -3.17 14.32
C GLN A 138 17.64 -3.79 13.82
N PHE A 139 17.72 -4.50 12.69
CA PHE A 139 16.57 -5.22 12.17
C PHE A 139 16.18 -6.36 13.13
N PRO A 140 14.90 -6.54 13.49
CA PRO A 140 14.51 -7.56 14.46
C PRO A 140 14.89 -8.99 14.05
N GLU A 141 15.45 -9.76 14.99
CA GLU A 141 15.77 -11.19 14.80
C GLU A 141 14.57 -12.11 15.00
N ASP A 142 13.58 -11.66 15.79
CA ASP A 142 12.34 -12.39 15.98
C ASP A 142 11.42 -12.24 14.76
N GLU A 143 10.85 -13.37 14.30
CA GLU A 143 10.00 -13.39 13.11
C GLU A 143 8.71 -12.60 13.30
N ASP A 144 8.10 -12.69 14.46
CA ASP A 144 6.85 -11.98 14.78
C ASP A 144 7.10 -10.46 14.80
N HIS A 145 8.21 -10.03 15.39
CA HIS A 145 8.60 -8.62 15.38
C HIS A 145 8.91 -8.10 13.97
N ARG A 146 9.58 -8.91 13.12
CA ARG A 146 9.80 -8.56 11.70
C ARG A 146 8.50 -8.41 10.93
N ASP A 147 7.55 -9.32 11.16
CA ASP A 147 6.24 -9.30 10.52
C ASP A 147 5.47 -8.03 10.91
N HIS A 148 5.42 -7.69 12.20
CA HIS A 148 4.76 -6.48 12.67
C HIS A 148 5.44 -5.20 12.18
N LEU A 149 6.77 -5.16 12.15
CA LEU A 149 7.55 -4.06 11.57
C LEU A 149 7.25 -3.89 10.09
N SER A 150 7.23 -5.00 9.36
CA SER A 150 6.93 -5.02 7.92
C SER A 150 5.53 -4.49 7.64
N LYS A 151 4.54 -4.97 8.39
CA LYS A 151 3.15 -4.51 8.33
C LYS A 151 3.05 -3.02 8.65
N LEU A 152 3.76 -2.53 9.68
CA LEU A 152 3.77 -1.11 10.06
C LEU A 152 4.26 -0.23 8.91
N ILE A 153 5.45 -0.53 8.37
CA ILE A 153 6.09 0.28 7.32
C ILE A 153 5.20 0.28 6.07
N GLN A 154 4.78 -0.90 5.62
CA GLN A 154 3.98 -1.04 4.40
C GLN A 154 2.63 -0.32 4.49
N ASN A 155 1.93 -0.45 5.61
CA ASN A 155 0.62 0.19 5.80
C ASN A 155 0.73 1.71 6.01
N THR A 156 1.80 2.19 6.64
CA THR A 156 2.07 3.64 6.79
C THR A 156 2.27 4.27 5.42
N LEU A 157 3.08 3.63 4.60
CA LEU A 157 3.37 4.07 3.24
C LEU A 157 2.13 4.04 2.35
N LEU A 158 1.32 2.97 2.42
CA LEU A 158 0.05 2.89 1.72
C LEU A 158 -0.92 3.98 2.18
N TYR A 159 -0.99 4.27 3.48
CA TYR A 159 -1.80 5.36 4.00
C TYR A 159 -1.37 6.72 3.41
N GLY A 160 -0.07 6.95 3.27
CA GLY A 160 0.46 8.14 2.59
C GLY A 160 0.03 8.24 1.13
N ASP A 161 0.08 7.13 0.38
CA ASP A 161 -0.41 7.09 -1.00
C ASP A 161 -1.93 7.40 -1.08
N LEU A 162 -2.73 6.92 -0.11
CA LEU A 162 -4.16 7.23 -0.04
C LEU A 162 -4.42 8.69 0.34
N ALA A 163 -3.65 9.26 1.27
CA ALA A 163 -3.78 10.65 1.69
C ALA A 163 -3.60 11.60 0.50
N LEU A 164 -2.61 11.33 -0.35
CA LEU A 164 -2.34 12.15 -1.51
C LEU A 164 -3.37 11.97 -2.63
N ARG A 165 -3.81 10.74 -2.91
CA ARG A 165 -4.69 10.44 -4.06
C ARG A 165 -6.18 10.56 -3.76
N PHE A 166 -6.57 10.44 -2.50
CA PHE A 166 -7.96 10.55 -2.05
C PHE A 166 -8.08 11.55 -0.88
N PRO A 167 -7.61 12.79 -1.05
CA PRO A 167 -7.45 13.75 0.05
C PRO A 167 -8.79 14.04 0.74
N THR A 168 -9.86 14.29 -0.02
CA THR A 168 -11.21 14.52 0.53
C THR A 168 -11.71 13.37 1.40
N PHE A 169 -11.45 12.13 0.99
CA PHE A 169 -11.85 10.95 1.76
C PHE A 169 -11.01 10.84 3.03
N ILE A 170 -9.69 10.97 2.93
CA ILE A 170 -8.78 10.80 4.07
C ILE A 170 -8.99 11.91 5.10
N HIS A 171 -9.12 13.17 4.69
CA HIS A 171 -9.45 14.27 5.59
C HIS A 171 -10.76 14.01 6.36
N ARG A 172 -11.79 13.51 5.69
CA ARG A 172 -13.03 13.08 6.38
C ARG A 172 -12.80 11.95 7.39
N GLN A 173 -11.84 11.07 7.16
CA GLN A 173 -11.51 9.98 8.07
C GLN A 173 -10.51 10.35 9.17
N TYR A 174 -9.76 11.44 9.01
CA TYR A 174 -8.62 11.82 9.83
C TYR A 174 -8.87 13.09 10.66
N ASP A 175 -9.44 14.13 10.07
CA ASP A 175 -9.63 15.43 10.71
C ASP A 175 -10.61 15.34 11.88
N GLY A 176 -10.26 15.99 12.99
CA GLY A 176 -11.03 15.96 14.24
C GLY A 176 -10.94 14.63 15.03
N LYS A 177 -10.32 13.58 14.49
CA LYS A 177 -10.18 12.28 15.15
C LYS A 177 -8.82 12.13 15.84
N LYS A 178 -8.68 12.76 17.01
CA LYS A 178 -7.41 12.84 17.77
C LYS A 178 -6.65 11.51 17.90
N THR A 179 -7.33 10.41 18.23
CA THR A 179 -6.70 9.08 18.35
C THR A 179 -6.10 8.59 17.04
N THR A 180 -6.81 8.78 15.92
CA THR A 180 -6.30 8.45 14.58
C THR A 180 -5.13 9.35 14.22
N GLN A 181 -5.22 10.65 14.49
CA GLN A 181 -4.15 11.61 14.21
C GLN A 181 -2.86 11.25 14.97
N GLN A 182 -2.97 10.92 16.25
CA GLN A 182 -1.83 10.49 17.07
C GLN A 182 -1.21 9.18 16.59
N LEU A 183 -2.04 8.21 16.16
CA LEU A 183 -1.55 6.95 15.60
C LEU A 183 -0.75 7.21 14.32
N ILE A 184 -1.36 7.91 13.35
CA ILE A 184 -0.75 8.17 12.05
C ILE A 184 0.51 9.01 12.20
N LYS A 185 0.49 10.07 13.03
CA LYS A 185 1.68 10.86 13.33
C LYS A 185 2.81 9.98 13.86
N TRP A 186 2.52 9.10 14.83
CA TRP A 186 3.52 8.19 15.38
C TRP A 186 4.08 7.24 14.30
N CYS A 187 3.22 6.67 13.44
CA CYS A 187 3.64 5.77 12.37
C CYS A 187 4.54 6.48 11.35
N PHE A 188 4.18 7.69 10.93
CA PHE A 188 4.98 8.51 10.02
C PHE A 188 6.34 8.84 10.66
N ASP A 189 6.33 9.34 11.89
CA ASP A 189 7.56 9.65 12.64
C ASP A 189 8.47 8.40 12.77
N PHE A 190 7.88 7.22 13.00
CA PHE A 190 8.63 5.96 13.09
C PHE A 190 9.27 5.58 11.75
N VAL A 191 8.52 5.58 10.65
CA VAL A 191 9.02 5.18 9.34
C VAL A 191 10.07 6.16 8.83
N THR A 192 9.87 7.46 9.03
CA THR A 192 10.87 8.49 8.69
C THR A 192 12.17 8.27 9.47
N LYS A 193 12.11 8.02 10.78
CA LYS A 193 13.31 7.75 11.59
C LYS A 193 13.99 6.42 11.27
N ALA A 194 13.24 5.46 10.72
CA ALA A 194 13.79 4.18 10.32
C ALA A 194 14.73 4.26 9.10
N ASN A 195 14.73 5.39 8.38
CA ASN A 195 15.57 5.63 7.21
C ASN A 195 15.49 4.50 6.16
N ILE A 196 14.34 3.83 6.10
CA ILE A 196 14.14 2.65 5.25
C ILE A 196 13.78 3.04 3.81
N THR A 197 13.27 4.25 3.64
CA THR A 197 12.81 4.79 2.35
C THR A 197 13.79 5.78 1.71
N ASP A 198 14.92 6.06 2.34
CA ASP A 198 15.86 7.09 1.91
C ASP A 198 16.28 6.94 0.45
N GLY A 199 16.17 8.04 -0.31
CA GLY A 199 16.49 8.11 -1.73
C GLY A 199 15.46 7.45 -2.64
N THR A 200 14.32 7.01 -2.12
CA THR A 200 13.26 6.35 -2.91
C THR A 200 12.05 7.26 -3.12
N SER A 201 11.20 6.91 -4.09
CA SER A 201 9.90 7.59 -4.26
C SER A 201 8.98 7.47 -3.05
N ALA A 202 9.19 6.45 -2.20
CA ALA A 202 8.41 6.27 -0.97
C ALA A 202 8.70 7.36 0.07
N GLU A 203 9.94 7.85 0.15
CA GLU A 203 10.32 8.97 1.01
C GLU A 203 9.59 10.25 0.58
N GLN A 204 9.58 10.53 -0.73
CA GLN A 204 8.86 11.68 -1.30
C GLN A 204 7.36 11.60 -1.02
N THR A 205 6.74 10.43 -1.24
CA THR A 205 5.34 10.19 -0.88
C THR A 205 5.09 10.47 0.60
N LEU A 206 5.94 9.96 1.50
CA LEU A 206 5.75 10.12 2.94
C LEU A 206 5.90 11.59 3.37
N HIS A 207 6.86 12.31 2.79
CA HIS A 207 7.06 13.73 3.02
C HIS A 207 5.86 14.57 2.57
N LEU A 208 5.39 14.35 1.33
CA LEU A 208 4.23 15.07 0.78
C LEU A 208 2.95 14.74 1.56
N ALA A 209 2.76 13.48 1.95
CA ALA A 209 1.61 13.06 2.75
C ALA A 209 1.65 13.65 4.16
N SER A 210 2.84 13.81 4.75
CA SER A 210 3.01 14.50 6.04
C SER A 210 2.52 15.95 5.98
N GLN A 211 2.81 16.64 4.87
CA GLN A 211 2.34 18.01 4.64
C GLN A 211 0.82 18.04 4.40
N GLU A 212 0.28 17.12 3.57
CA GLU A 212 -1.17 17.01 3.33
C GLU A 212 -1.94 16.88 4.65
N LEU A 213 -1.46 16.00 5.54
CA LEU A 213 -2.11 15.69 6.80
C LEU A 213 -1.80 16.66 7.95
N ASN A 214 -1.04 17.74 7.68
CA ASN A 214 -0.57 18.70 8.69
C ASN A 214 0.18 18.02 9.86
N ILE A 215 0.94 16.97 9.57
CA ILE A 215 1.83 16.32 10.53
C ILE A 215 3.12 17.14 10.70
N VAL A 216 3.60 17.68 9.58
CA VAL A 216 4.67 18.66 9.51
C VAL A 216 4.12 19.95 8.91
N ASP A 217 4.81 21.06 9.14
CA ASP A 217 4.42 22.34 8.56
C ASP A 217 4.41 22.25 7.04
N ARG A 218 3.34 22.78 6.44
CA ARG A 218 3.23 22.88 4.99
C ARG A 218 4.20 23.95 4.50
N GLY A 219 4.99 23.62 3.47
CA GLY A 219 5.78 24.64 2.79
C GLY A 219 4.86 25.66 2.12
N ASP A 220 5.32 26.92 2.00
CA ASP A 220 4.53 28.01 1.39
C ASP A 220 4.04 27.69 -0.03
N ASN A 221 4.79 26.85 -0.75
CA ASN A 221 4.48 26.40 -2.11
C ASN A 221 3.97 24.96 -2.17
N TYR A 222 3.50 24.38 -1.06
CA TYR A 222 2.98 23.03 -1.05
C TYR A 222 1.70 22.94 -1.90
N GLN A 223 1.74 22.07 -2.90
CA GLN A 223 0.58 21.65 -3.66
C GLN A 223 0.61 20.15 -3.81
N ASN A 224 -0.50 19.48 -3.44
CA ASN A 224 -0.59 18.04 -3.61
C ASN A 224 -0.57 17.70 -5.11
N PRO A 225 0.41 16.90 -5.59
CA PRO A 225 0.59 16.64 -7.02
C PRO A 225 -0.57 15.86 -7.65
N PHE A 226 -1.43 15.22 -6.86
CA PHE A 226 -2.60 14.48 -7.34
C PHE A 226 -3.91 15.23 -7.14
N GLN A 227 -3.86 16.48 -6.64
CA GLN A 227 -5.07 17.24 -6.31
C GLN A 227 -5.96 17.47 -7.53
N GLU A 228 -5.38 17.93 -8.64
CA GLU A 228 -6.13 18.19 -9.87
C GLU A 228 -6.77 16.89 -10.42
N GLU A 229 -6.02 15.79 -10.45
CA GLU A 229 -6.54 14.49 -10.89
C GLU A 229 -7.71 14.03 -10.00
N ALA A 230 -7.58 14.18 -8.68
CA ALA A 230 -8.61 13.83 -7.72
C ALA A 230 -9.89 14.67 -7.91
N GLU A 231 -9.74 15.98 -8.13
CA GLU A 231 -10.87 16.91 -8.33
C GLU A 231 -11.61 16.68 -9.64
N ILE A 232 -10.88 16.49 -10.74
CA ILE A 232 -11.45 16.17 -12.07
C ILE A 232 -12.27 14.88 -11.96
N LYS A 233 -11.71 13.87 -11.30
CA LYS A 233 -12.33 12.56 -11.17
C LYS A 233 -13.57 12.59 -10.30
N LEU A 234 -13.51 13.25 -9.15
CA LEU A 234 -14.68 13.44 -8.30
C LEU A 234 -15.80 14.17 -9.07
N SER A 235 -15.45 15.19 -9.84
CA SER A 235 -16.40 15.93 -10.68
C SER A 235 -17.05 15.05 -11.76
N GLN A 236 -16.30 14.16 -12.38
CA GLN A 236 -16.82 13.21 -13.38
C GLN A 236 -17.79 12.21 -12.73
N LEU A 237 -17.42 11.62 -11.59
CA LEU A 237 -18.24 10.65 -10.86
C LEU A 237 -19.58 11.27 -10.43
N VAL A 238 -19.56 12.48 -9.86
CA VAL A 238 -20.78 13.20 -9.47
C VAL A 238 -21.68 13.49 -10.67
N LYS A 239 -21.10 13.92 -11.81
CA LYS A 239 -21.88 14.15 -13.05
C LYS A 239 -22.55 12.87 -13.56
N GLU A 240 -21.88 11.72 -13.47
CA GLU A 240 -22.45 10.44 -13.89
C GLU A 240 -23.62 9.99 -13.00
N GLU A 241 -23.52 10.17 -11.69
CA GLU A 241 -24.61 9.86 -10.76
C GLU A 241 -25.83 10.76 -10.97
N MET A 242 -25.61 12.06 -11.19
CA MET A 242 -26.69 12.99 -11.53
C MET A 242 -27.39 12.63 -12.85
N LYS A 243 -26.66 12.10 -13.84
CA LYS A 243 -27.27 11.62 -15.10
C LYS A 243 -28.10 10.35 -14.90
N LYS A 244 -27.64 9.41 -14.07
CA LYS A 244 -28.38 8.16 -13.75
C LYS A 244 -29.68 8.45 -13.00
N SER A 245 -29.65 9.34 -12.00
CA SER A 245 -30.86 9.73 -11.24
C SER A 245 -31.91 10.45 -12.09
N LYS A 246 -31.49 11.27 -13.06
CA LYS A 246 -32.40 11.93 -14.03
C LYS A 246 -33.05 10.94 -15.00
N LYS A 247 -32.35 9.88 -15.42
CA LYS A 247 -32.92 8.81 -16.28
C LYS A 247 -33.91 7.90 -15.54
N GLY A 248 -33.76 7.74 -14.22
CA GLY A 248 -34.65 6.94 -13.37
C GLY A 248 -36.05 7.54 -13.13
N LYS A 249 -36.21 8.87 -13.23
CA LYS A 249 -37.52 9.54 -13.11
C LYS A 249 -38.25 9.57 -14.45
N LYS A 250 -38.82 8.44 -14.88
CA LYS A 250 -39.85 8.47 -15.93
C LYS A 250 -41.09 9.16 -15.36
N LYS A 251 -41.44 10.35 -15.89
CA LYS A 251 -42.67 11.06 -15.51
C LYS A 251 -43.86 10.15 -15.84
N GLY A 252 -44.66 9.83 -14.82
CA GLY A 252 -45.89 9.05 -14.99
C GLY A 252 -46.88 9.72 -15.95
N PRO A 253 -47.91 8.99 -16.41
CA PRO A 253 -48.89 9.50 -17.34
C PRO A 253 -49.45 10.85 -16.86
N ARG A 254 -49.29 11.90 -17.66
CA ARG A 254 -49.90 13.20 -17.39
C ARG A 254 -51.36 13.12 -17.83
N LEU A 255 -52.29 13.17 -16.88
CA LEU A 255 -53.70 13.45 -17.17
C LEU A 255 -53.76 14.84 -17.80
N SER A 256 -54.02 14.91 -19.10
CA SER A 256 -54.34 16.18 -19.75
C SER A 256 -55.76 16.57 -19.34
N ASN A 257 -55.89 17.63 -18.54
CA ASN A 257 -57.20 18.23 -18.27
C ASN A 257 -57.75 18.78 -19.58
N LYS A 258 -58.72 18.08 -20.18
CA LYS A 258 -59.55 18.64 -21.24
C LYS A 258 -60.47 19.69 -20.61
N LYS A 259 -60.35 20.91 -21.12
CA LYS A 259 -61.15 22.09 -20.79
C LYS A 259 -62.63 21.80 -21.13
N THR A 260 -63.51 21.89 -20.14
CA THR A 260 -64.96 21.92 -20.36
C THR A 260 -65.33 23.34 -20.74
N GLU A 261 -65.70 23.56 -22.00
CA GLU A 261 -66.28 24.82 -22.46
C GLU A 261 -67.78 24.81 -22.15
N LEU A 262 -68.27 25.93 -21.59
CA LEU A 262 -69.67 26.27 -21.33
C LEU A 262 -70.02 27.47 -22.22
#